data_AF-V9LDD4-F1
#
_entry.id   AF-V9LDD4-F1
#
_cell.length_a   1.000
_cell.length_b   1.000
_cell.length_c   1.000
_cell.angle_alpha   90.00
_cell.angle_beta   90.00
_cell.angle_gamma   90.00
#
_symmetry.space_group_name_H-M   'P 1'
#
loop_
_entity.id
_entity.type
_entity.pdbx_description
1 polymer ?
#
loop_
_entity_poly.entity_id
_entity_poly.type
_entity_poly.pdbx_seq_one_letter_code
_entity_poly.pdbx_strand_id
1 'polypeptide(L)'
;EKHSQQGFPVLLASGIVVYKVLVTVGRSEWFVLRRYAEFDKLYNTLKKQYPQFPLKLPAKRIFGDNFDPAFIKQRRAGLNEFIQKLVSNPELSEQPDVRAFLQMDNPKNQSDPSEDEDEKTGQMQHSTSESIYLGASGNPQAKPTDFAFLKVIGKGSFGKVLLAKHKMDGKFYAVKVLHKKVILKRKEQRHIMAERNVLLKNVKHPFLVGLHYSFQTTDKLYFVLDFINGGELF
;
A
#
# COMPACT_ATOMS: atom_id res chain seq x y z
N GLU A 1 -37.31 2.85 2.34
CA GLU A 1 -36.54 4.09 2.57
C GLU A 1 -35.07 3.76 2.77
N LYS A 2 -34.22 4.53 2.08
CA LYS A 2 -32.80 4.82 2.34
C LYS A 2 -31.77 3.69 2.16
N HIS A 3 -31.32 3.64 0.91
CA HIS A 3 -30.07 3.11 0.37
C HIS A 3 -28.86 3.18 1.32
N SER A 4 -28.27 2.01 1.58
CA SER A 4 -26.98 1.81 2.26
C SER A 4 -25.83 2.26 1.35
N GLN A 5 -25.07 3.25 1.80
CA GLN A 5 -23.87 3.76 1.12
C GLN A 5 -22.59 3.22 1.78
N GLN A 6 -21.73 2.67 0.92
CA GLN A 6 -20.56 1.83 1.17
C GLN A 6 -19.30 2.64 1.57
N GLY A 7 -18.40 2.09 2.40
CA GLY A 7 -17.13 2.73 2.82
C GLY A 7 -15.93 1.77 2.97
N PHE A 8 -14.74 2.17 2.49
CA PHE A 8 -13.54 1.34 2.19
C PHE A 8 -12.26 1.68 3.04
N PRO A 9 -11.22 0.79 3.08
CA PRO A 9 -10.12 0.77 4.07
C PRO A 9 -8.88 1.64 3.76
N VAL A 10 -8.12 1.98 4.82
CA VAL A 10 -6.78 2.61 4.81
C VAL A 10 -5.70 1.54 5.05
N LEU A 11 -4.71 1.42 4.17
CA LEU A 11 -3.56 0.52 4.36
C LEU A 11 -2.40 1.30 4.98
N LEU A 12 -2.03 0.97 6.22
CA LEU A 12 -0.84 1.47 6.87
C LEU A 12 0.25 0.39 6.84
N ALA A 13 1.10 0.47 5.83
CA ALA A 13 2.45 -0.08 5.91
C ALA A 13 3.39 1.06 6.36
N SER A 14 4.35 0.76 7.24
CA SER A 14 5.46 1.68 7.56
C SER A 14 5.14 2.97 8.34
N GLY A 15 3.96 3.12 8.95
CA GLY A 15 3.56 4.39 9.58
C GLY A 15 3.26 5.51 8.56
N ILE A 16 3.00 5.13 7.31
CA ILE A 16 2.75 6.03 6.19
C ILE A 16 1.32 5.79 5.69
N VAL A 17 0.48 6.84 5.71
CA VAL A 17 -0.90 6.77 5.22
C VAL A 17 -0.92 6.63 3.69
N VAL A 18 -1.39 5.48 3.19
CA VAL A 18 -1.69 5.24 1.78
C VAL A 18 -3.20 5.39 1.56
N TYR A 19 -3.58 6.25 0.61
CA TYR A 19 -4.96 6.50 0.26
C TYR A 19 -5.36 5.59 -0.90
N LYS A 20 -6.45 4.83 -0.69
CA LYS A 20 -7.17 4.12 -1.74
C LYS A 20 -8.20 5.09 -2.33
N VAL A 21 -8.01 5.52 -3.57
CA VAL A 21 -8.91 6.49 -4.23
C VAL A 21 -9.54 5.85 -5.46
N LEU A 22 -10.85 6.06 -5.64
CA LEU A 22 -11.61 5.57 -6.78
C LEU A 22 -11.37 6.51 -7.98
N VAL A 23 -10.97 5.92 -9.10
CA VAL A 23 -10.83 6.60 -10.38
C VAL A 23 -11.98 6.13 -11.25
N THR A 24 -12.76 7.08 -11.77
CA THR A 24 -13.89 6.83 -12.67
C THR A 24 -13.61 7.55 -13.98
N VAL A 25 -13.53 6.81 -15.09
CA VAL A 25 -13.32 7.35 -16.43
C VAL A 25 -14.33 6.68 -17.37
N GLY A 26 -15.30 7.46 -17.86
CA GLY A 26 -16.40 6.92 -18.63
C GLY A 26 -17.19 5.87 -17.83
N ARG A 27 -17.17 4.61 -18.29
CA ARG A 27 -17.83 3.47 -17.62
C ARG A 27 -16.87 2.62 -16.79
N SER A 28 -15.57 2.93 -16.81
CA SER A 28 -14.55 2.15 -16.13
C SER A 28 -14.23 2.74 -14.77
N GLU A 29 -14.11 1.88 -13.77
CA GLU A 29 -13.76 2.26 -12.41
C GLU A 29 -12.67 1.36 -11.85
N TRP A 30 -11.66 1.96 -11.22
CA TRP A 30 -10.61 1.22 -10.54
C TRP A 30 -10.06 2.00 -9.36
N PHE A 31 -9.31 1.32 -8.49
CA PHE A 31 -8.67 1.96 -7.35
C PHE A 31 -7.19 2.22 -7.59
N VAL A 32 -6.73 3.41 -7.22
CA VAL A 32 -5.31 3.71 -7.09
C VAL A 32 -4.90 3.83 -5.63
N LEU A 33 -3.73 3.30 -5.31
CA LEU A 33 -3.11 3.35 -3.99
C LEU A 33 -1.94 4.34 -4.04
N ARG A 34 -2.07 5.48 -3.37
CA ARG A 34 -1.09 6.58 -3.43
C ARG A 34 -0.91 7.23 -2.08
N ARG A 35 0.31 7.65 -1.76
CA ARG A 35 0.60 8.45 -0.56
C ARG A 35 0.29 9.92 -0.82
N TYR A 36 0.00 10.67 0.25
CA TYR A 36 -0.20 12.12 0.16
C TYR A 36 0.98 12.83 -0.55
N ALA A 37 2.23 12.43 -0.28
CA ALA A 37 3.41 13.03 -0.92
C ALA A 37 3.43 12.83 -2.45
N GLU A 38 2.83 11.76 -2.96
CA GLU A 38 2.72 11.51 -4.40
C GLU A 38 1.66 12.43 -5.03
N PHE A 39 0.53 12.66 -4.34
CA PHE A 39 -0.45 13.68 -4.73
C PHE A 39 0.15 15.08 -4.71
N ASP A 40 0.90 15.41 -3.66
CA ASP A 40 1.56 16.71 -3.50
C ASP A 40 2.57 16.97 -4.63
N LYS A 41 3.35 15.95 -5.01
CA LYS A 41 4.26 16.03 -6.17
C LYS A 41 3.49 16.32 -7.46
N LEU A 42 2.46 15.53 -7.78
CA LEU A 42 1.67 15.72 -8.99
C LEU A 42 1.01 17.10 -9.02
N TYR A 43 0.38 17.51 -7.92
CA TYR A 43 -0.24 18.84 -7.80
C TYR A 43 0.75 19.97 -8.09
N ASN A 44 1.95 19.92 -7.52
CA ASN A 44 2.96 20.97 -7.74
C ASN A 44 3.47 20.98 -9.19
N THR A 45 3.62 19.82 -9.82
CA THR A 45 3.95 19.73 -11.25
C THR A 45 2.87 20.39 -12.12
N LEU A 46 1.60 19.99 -11.93
CA LEU A 46 0.48 20.51 -12.70
C LEU A 46 0.23 21.99 -12.47
N LYS A 47 0.36 22.47 -11.22
CA LYS A 47 0.22 23.90 -10.89
C LYS A 47 1.26 24.76 -11.61
N LYS A 48 2.47 24.24 -11.80
CA LYS A 48 3.55 24.95 -12.51
C LYS A 48 3.35 24.95 -14.03
N GLN A 49 2.92 23.81 -14.58
CA GLN A 49 2.76 23.63 -16.03
C GLN A 49 1.44 24.21 -16.56
N TYR A 50 0.37 24.16 -15.75
CA TYR A 50 -0.98 24.57 -16.13
C TYR A 50 -1.61 25.49 -15.07
N PRO A 51 -1.05 26.69 -14.85
CA PRO A 51 -1.51 27.63 -13.82
C PRO A 51 -2.94 28.13 -14.05
N GLN A 52 -3.48 28.01 -15.27
CA GLN A 52 -4.85 28.37 -15.61
C GLN A 52 -5.90 27.46 -14.97
N PHE A 53 -5.51 26.23 -14.56
CA PHE A 53 -6.44 25.30 -13.93
C PHE A 53 -6.42 25.45 -12.40
N PRO A 54 -7.54 25.81 -11.76
CA PRO A 54 -7.62 26.04 -10.33
C PRO A 54 -7.71 24.72 -9.55
N LEU A 55 -6.61 23.97 -9.55
CA LEU A 55 -6.47 22.74 -8.77
C LEU A 55 -6.35 23.06 -7.27
N LYS A 56 -6.96 22.22 -6.44
CA LYS A 56 -6.86 22.30 -4.97
C LYS A 56 -6.43 20.95 -4.43
N LEU A 57 -5.50 20.96 -3.48
CA LEU A 57 -5.09 19.78 -2.73
C LEU A 57 -5.36 20.03 -1.24
N PRO A 58 -5.93 19.06 -0.49
CA PRO A 58 -6.11 19.19 0.94
C PRO A 58 -4.76 19.46 1.63
N ALA A 59 -4.74 20.26 2.69
CA ALA A 59 -3.51 20.74 3.29
C ALA A 59 -2.60 19.63 3.86
N LYS A 60 -1.29 19.93 3.89
CA LYS A 60 -0.32 19.21 4.73
C LYS A 60 -0.71 19.43 6.19
N ARG A 61 -0.64 18.37 6.99
CA ARG A 61 -0.84 18.46 8.43
C ARG A 61 0.51 18.84 9.01
N ILE A 62 0.62 20.05 9.53
CA ILE A 62 1.84 20.58 10.15
C ILE A 62 1.76 20.62 11.69
N PHE A 63 0.55 20.48 12.25
CA PHE A 63 0.28 20.31 13.68
C PHE A 63 -0.91 19.35 13.87
N GLY A 64 -0.89 18.56 14.96
CA GLY A 64 -1.93 17.56 15.28
C GLY A 64 -1.65 16.16 14.71
N ASP A 65 -2.46 15.17 15.14
CA ASP A 65 -2.29 13.78 14.73
C ASP A 65 -2.62 13.57 13.24
N ASN A 66 -1.71 12.92 12.52
CA ASN A 66 -1.88 12.53 11.11
C ASN A 66 -2.80 11.33 10.95
N PHE A 67 -3.09 10.62 12.04
CA PHE A 67 -3.91 9.43 12.07
C PHE A 67 -5.33 9.69 12.59
N ASP A 68 -5.66 10.94 12.92
CA ASP A 68 -7.01 11.33 13.31
C ASP A 68 -8.04 10.90 12.23
N PRO A 69 -9.09 10.12 12.57
CA PRO A 69 -10.06 9.60 11.60
C PRO A 69 -10.79 10.69 10.84
N ALA A 70 -11.17 11.78 11.52
CA ALA A 70 -11.87 12.89 10.89
C ALA A 70 -10.97 13.59 9.87
N PHE A 71 -9.70 13.79 10.23
CA PHE A 71 -8.68 14.34 9.35
C PHE A 71 -8.41 13.45 8.13
N ILE A 72 -8.22 12.14 8.32
CA ILE A 72 -8.03 11.19 7.22
C ILE A 72 -9.26 11.18 6.31
N LYS A 73 -10.48 11.18 6.87
CA LYS A 73 -11.73 11.22 6.10
C LYS A 73 -11.84 12.50 5.27
N GLN A 74 -11.58 13.65 5.87
CA GLN A 74 -11.58 14.95 5.19
C GLN A 74 -10.52 15.00 4.09
N ARG A 75 -9.30 14.57 4.38
CA ARG A 75 -8.21 14.52 3.40
C ARG A 75 -8.55 13.60 2.25
N ARG A 76 -9.13 12.42 2.52
CA ARG A 76 -9.57 11.48 1.47
C ARG A 76 -10.61 12.14 0.55
N ALA A 77 -11.60 12.83 1.12
CA ALA A 77 -12.60 13.54 0.32
C ALA A 77 -11.94 14.58 -0.60
N GLY A 78 -11.00 15.37 -0.07
CA GLY A 78 -10.25 16.35 -0.87
C GLY A 78 -9.35 15.71 -1.94
N LEU A 79 -8.71 14.58 -1.66
CA LEU A 79 -7.93 13.83 -2.65
C LEU A 79 -8.81 13.23 -3.75
N ASN A 80 -10.02 12.77 -3.40
CA ASN A 80 -10.99 12.29 -4.38
C ASN A 80 -11.47 13.42 -5.29
N GLU A 81 -11.83 14.57 -4.72
CA GLU A 81 -12.20 15.76 -5.49
C GLU A 81 -11.07 16.20 -6.44
N PHE A 82 -9.83 16.17 -5.96
CA PHE A 82 -8.65 16.45 -6.78
C PHE A 82 -8.58 15.51 -8.00
N ILE A 83 -8.70 14.19 -7.81
CA ILE A 83 -8.70 13.23 -8.92
C ILE A 83 -9.85 13.48 -9.89
N GLN A 84 -11.07 13.70 -9.37
CA GLN A 84 -12.25 13.93 -10.19
C GLN A 84 -12.08 15.15 -11.10
N LYS A 85 -11.43 16.22 -10.61
CA LYS A 85 -11.07 17.38 -11.43
C LYS A 85 -10.05 17.06 -12.53
N LEU A 86 -9.08 16.20 -12.26
CA LEU A 86 -8.10 15.79 -13.27
C LEU A 86 -8.76 14.99 -14.41
N VAL A 87 -9.60 14.02 -14.06
CA VAL A 87 -10.24 13.14 -15.06
C VAL A 87 -11.38 13.82 -15.82
N SER A 88 -12.03 14.83 -15.23
CA SER A 88 -13.11 15.58 -15.89
C SER A 88 -12.60 16.64 -16.88
N ASN A 89 -11.29 16.92 -16.88
CA ASN A 89 -10.68 17.89 -17.76
C ASN A 89 -9.87 17.18 -18.86
N PRO A 90 -10.28 17.24 -20.14
CA PRO A 90 -9.59 16.55 -21.22
C PRO A 90 -8.10 16.88 -21.33
N GLU A 91 -7.75 18.17 -21.20
CA GLU A 91 -6.36 18.64 -21.34
C GLU A 91 -5.46 18.08 -20.22
N LEU A 92 -5.99 17.97 -19.00
CA LEU A 92 -5.25 17.40 -17.86
C LEU A 92 -5.24 15.87 -17.88
N SER A 93 -6.36 15.24 -18.24
CA SER A 93 -6.52 13.77 -18.22
C SER A 93 -5.58 13.07 -19.20
N GLU A 94 -5.22 13.73 -20.30
CA GLU A 94 -4.30 13.21 -21.31
C GLU A 94 -2.82 13.44 -20.96
N GLN A 95 -2.51 14.19 -19.89
CA GLN A 95 -1.12 14.43 -19.52
C GLN A 95 -0.42 13.15 -19.06
N PRO A 96 0.82 12.87 -19.51
CA PRO A 96 1.54 11.64 -19.16
C PRO A 96 1.65 11.41 -17.66
N ASP A 97 1.93 12.46 -16.88
CA ASP A 97 2.05 12.38 -15.43
C ASP A 97 0.71 12.01 -14.75
N VAL A 98 -0.41 12.49 -15.29
CA VAL A 98 -1.76 12.17 -14.78
C VAL A 98 -2.12 10.73 -15.13
N ARG A 99 -1.95 10.33 -16.40
CA ARG A 99 -2.22 8.95 -16.85
C ARG A 99 -1.40 7.93 -16.09
N ALA A 100 -0.11 8.20 -15.87
CA ALA A 100 0.78 7.35 -15.09
C ALA A 100 0.38 7.30 -13.61
N PHE A 101 0.08 8.46 -13.01
CA PHE A 101 -0.36 8.53 -11.62
C PHE A 101 -1.66 7.77 -11.39
N LEU A 102 -2.62 7.88 -12.31
CA LEU A 102 -3.93 7.22 -12.25
C LEU A 102 -3.93 5.79 -12.80
N GLN A 103 -2.83 5.33 -13.42
CA GLN A 103 -2.73 4.01 -14.05
C GLN A 103 -3.79 3.79 -15.15
N MET A 104 -4.05 4.82 -15.96
CA MET A 104 -5.06 4.77 -17.03
C MET A 104 -4.69 3.77 -18.14
N ASP A 105 -3.39 3.57 -18.38
CA ASP A 105 -2.87 2.69 -19.43
C ASP A 105 -2.53 1.27 -18.94
N ASN A 106 -2.89 0.92 -17.70
CA ASN A 106 -2.55 -0.40 -17.16
C ASN A 106 -3.54 -1.46 -17.71
N PRO A 107 -3.08 -2.44 -18.52
CA PRO A 107 -3.96 -3.43 -19.14
C PRO A 107 -4.70 -4.32 -18.13
N LYS A 108 -4.20 -4.41 -16.89
CA LYS A 108 -4.86 -5.12 -15.77
C LYS A 108 -6.10 -4.41 -15.22
N ASN A 109 -6.36 -3.17 -15.63
CA ASN A 109 -7.53 -2.39 -15.22
C ASN A 109 -8.72 -2.53 -16.20
N GLN A 110 -8.57 -3.30 -17.28
CA GLN A 110 -9.60 -3.54 -18.31
C GLN A 110 -10.02 -5.02 -18.44
N SER A 111 -9.57 -5.94 -17.58
CA SER A 111 -9.95 -7.36 -17.67
C SER A 111 -10.06 -8.04 -16.30
N ASP A 112 -11.02 -8.96 -16.23
CA ASP A 112 -11.38 -9.83 -15.11
C ASP A 112 -10.15 -10.65 -14.64
N PRO A 113 -9.76 -10.61 -13.34
CA PRO A 113 -8.52 -11.21 -12.88
C PRO A 113 -8.72 -12.68 -12.47
N SER A 114 -8.94 -13.55 -13.46
CA SER A 114 -8.56 -14.96 -13.37
C SER A 114 -7.43 -15.22 -14.35
N GLU A 115 -6.22 -15.34 -13.83
CA GLU A 115 -5.23 -16.37 -14.18
C GLU A 115 -3.86 -16.02 -13.56
N ASP A 116 -3.34 -17.00 -12.83
CA ASP A 116 -1.98 -17.05 -12.32
C ASP A 116 -1.01 -17.30 -13.48
N GLU A 117 0.17 -16.66 -13.47
CA GLU A 117 1.39 -17.31 -13.97
C GLU A 117 2.58 -16.90 -13.10
N ASP A 118 3.13 -17.92 -12.45
CA ASP A 118 4.46 -17.94 -11.83
C ASP A 118 5.51 -18.37 -12.88
N GLU A 119 6.74 -17.94 -12.63
CA GLU A 119 8.02 -18.40 -13.23
C GLU A 119 8.30 -18.18 -14.73
N LYS A 120 9.23 -17.26 -15.00
CA LYS A 120 10.36 -17.59 -15.90
C LYS A 120 11.67 -16.96 -15.45
N THR A 121 12.66 -17.82 -15.35
CA THR A 121 14.09 -17.62 -15.07
C THR A 121 14.77 -16.70 -16.07
N GLY A 122 15.66 -15.83 -15.58
CA GLY A 122 16.66 -15.09 -16.35
C GLY A 122 17.89 -14.84 -15.48
N GLN A 123 19.05 -15.16 -16.04
CA GLN A 123 20.34 -15.37 -15.38
C GLN A 123 20.99 -14.14 -14.72
N MET A 124 21.99 -14.48 -13.92
CA MET A 124 22.76 -13.73 -12.94
C MET A 124 23.65 -12.61 -13.53
N GLN A 125 23.71 -11.46 -12.86
CA GLN A 125 24.94 -10.65 -12.83
C GLN A 125 25.25 -10.26 -11.38
N HIS A 126 26.50 -10.53 -11.02
CA HIS A 126 27.11 -10.42 -9.69
C HIS A 126 27.25 -8.94 -9.30
N SER A 127 26.78 -8.55 -8.11
CA SER A 127 27.19 -7.31 -7.45
C SER A 127 27.02 -7.47 -5.94
N THR A 128 28.15 -7.32 -5.25
CA THR A 128 28.41 -7.21 -3.81
C THR A 128 27.24 -7.42 -2.86
N SER A 129 27.40 -8.43 -2.01
CA SER A 129 26.52 -8.92 -0.94
C SER A 129 26.15 -7.86 0.11
N GLU A 130 25.24 -6.93 -0.19
CA GLU A 130 24.41 -6.31 0.85
C GLU A 130 23.25 -7.28 1.15
N SER A 131 23.49 -8.29 1.99
CA SER A 131 22.43 -9.20 2.40
C SER A 131 21.43 -8.48 3.31
N ILE A 132 20.14 -8.46 2.94
CA ILE A 132 19.09 -8.01 3.86
C ILE A 132 18.91 -9.09 4.93
N TYR A 133 19.35 -8.79 6.15
CA TYR A 133 19.18 -9.64 7.31
C TYR A 133 18.36 -8.88 8.36
N LEU A 134 17.25 -9.46 8.81
CA LEU A 134 16.35 -8.80 9.78
C LEU A 134 16.96 -8.63 11.19
N GLY A 135 18.15 -9.18 11.45
CA GLY A 135 18.75 -9.24 12.79
C GLY A 135 18.01 -10.25 13.69
N ALA A 136 18.29 -10.23 15.00
CA ALA A 136 17.52 -11.01 15.97
C ALA A 136 16.04 -10.59 15.86
N SER A 137 15.22 -11.48 15.33
CA SER A 137 13.78 -11.35 15.30
C SER A 137 13.23 -11.40 16.72
N GLY A 138 12.15 -10.67 17.01
CA GLY A 138 11.40 -10.83 18.26
C GLY A 138 10.88 -12.27 18.48
N ASN A 139 10.94 -13.13 17.45
CA ASN A 139 10.66 -14.56 17.57
C ASN A 139 11.45 -15.39 16.51
N PRO A 140 12.68 -15.84 16.77
CA PRO A 140 13.58 -16.47 15.78
C PRO A 140 13.20 -17.86 15.30
N GLN A 141 12.19 -18.48 15.92
CA GLN A 141 11.77 -19.82 15.56
C GLN A 141 10.60 -19.86 14.57
N ALA A 142 9.91 -18.74 14.34
CA ALA A 142 8.76 -18.70 13.44
C ALA A 142 9.16 -18.93 11.98
N LYS A 143 8.41 -19.77 11.28
CA LYS A 143 8.64 -20.18 9.89
C LYS A 143 7.37 -20.02 9.06
N PRO A 144 7.48 -19.89 7.72
CA PRO A 144 6.31 -19.85 6.85
C PRO A 144 5.39 -21.07 7.04
N THR A 145 5.95 -22.24 7.34
CA THR A 145 5.23 -23.50 7.53
C THR A 145 4.31 -23.52 8.74
N ASP A 146 4.50 -22.61 9.69
CA ASP A 146 3.68 -22.49 10.90
C ASP A 146 2.33 -21.84 10.59
N PHE A 147 2.17 -21.29 9.38
CA PHE A 147 0.98 -20.59 8.90
C PHE A 147 0.34 -21.33 7.72
N ALA A 148 -0.98 -21.47 7.75
CA ALA A 148 -1.77 -21.86 6.61
C ALA A 148 -2.14 -20.59 5.82
N PHE A 149 -1.55 -20.38 4.65
CA PHE A 149 -1.88 -19.23 3.79
C PHE A 149 -3.19 -19.50 3.05
N LEU A 150 -4.17 -18.63 3.24
CA LEU A 150 -5.55 -18.86 2.79
C LEU A 150 -5.89 -18.03 1.55
N LYS A 151 -5.58 -16.73 1.56
CA LYS A 151 -6.02 -15.81 0.50
C LYS A 151 -5.07 -14.63 0.36
N VAL A 152 -4.83 -14.15 -0.86
CA VAL A 152 -4.18 -12.84 -1.07
C VAL A 152 -5.18 -11.73 -0.76
N ILE A 153 -4.82 -10.86 0.20
CA ILE A 153 -5.65 -9.73 0.64
C ILE A 153 -5.02 -8.37 0.29
N GLY A 154 -3.80 -8.36 -0.24
CA GLY A 154 -3.16 -7.15 -0.75
C GLY A 154 -1.98 -7.47 -1.67
N LYS A 155 -1.71 -6.60 -2.65
CA LYS A 155 -0.54 -6.65 -3.52
C LYS A 155 0.18 -5.30 -3.42
N GLY A 156 1.51 -5.32 -3.36
CA GLY A 156 2.34 -4.13 -3.19
C GLY A 156 3.59 -4.15 -4.08
N SER A 157 4.35 -3.07 -4.04
CA SER A 157 5.54 -2.87 -4.89
C SER A 157 6.65 -3.90 -4.71
N PHE A 158 6.73 -4.53 -3.53
CA PHE A 158 7.79 -5.47 -3.15
C PHE A 158 7.28 -6.88 -2.87
N GLY A 159 5.97 -7.13 -3.03
CA GLY A 159 5.38 -8.43 -2.73
C GLY A 159 3.87 -8.38 -2.48
N LYS A 160 3.38 -9.19 -1.54
CA LYS A 160 1.95 -9.39 -1.29
C LYS A 160 1.62 -9.54 0.19
N VAL A 161 0.36 -9.33 0.54
CA VAL A 161 -0.22 -9.57 1.86
C VAL A 161 -1.19 -10.73 1.75
N LEU A 162 -1.01 -11.74 2.59
CA LEU A 162 -1.82 -12.94 2.65
C LEU A 162 -2.62 -12.96 3.95
N LEU A 163 -3.90 -13.30 3.89
CA LEU A 163 -4.64 -13.83 5.03
C LEU A 163 -4.06 -15.22 5.33
N ALA A 164 -3.64 -15.45 6.56
CA ALA A 164 -3.14 -16.72 7.02
C ALA A 164 -3.72 -17.09 8.38
N LYS A 165 -3.83 -18.38 8.66
CA LYS A 165 -4.18 -18.91 9.99
C LYS A 165 -2.93 -19.53 10.60
N HIS A 166 -2.52 -19.11 11.79
CA HIS A 166 -1.42 -19.77 12.49
C HIS A 166 -1.90 -21.14 13.00
N LYS A 167 -1.12 -22.18 12.73
CA LYS A 167 -1.57 -23.57 12.91
C LYS A 167 -1.69 -23.97 14.38
N MET A 168 -0.87 -23.37 15.25
CA MET A 168 -0.81 -23.74 16.67
C MET A 168 -1.95 -23.11 17.48
N ASP A 169 -2.17 -21.80 17.33
CA ASP A 169 -3.20 -21.08 18.10
C ASP A 169 -4.53 -20.89 17.33
N GLY A 170 -4.55 -21.23 16.04
CA GLY A 170 -5.72 -21.06 15.18
C GLY A 170 -6.10 -19.61 14.87
N LYS A 171 -5.30 -18.62 15.25
CA LYS A 171 -5.59 -17.21 15.04
C LYS A 171 -5.30 -16.78 13.61
N PHE A 172 -6.10 -15.84 13.10
CA PHE A 172 -5.90 -15.25 11.78
C PHE A 172 -4.94 -14.07 11.83
N TYR A 173 -4.13 -13.94 10.77
CA TYR A 173 -3.09 -12.93 10.61
C TYR A 173 -3.02 -12.40 9.19
N ALA A 174 -2.55 -11.15 9.06
CA ALA A 174 -2.14 -10.58 7.79
C ALA A 174 -0.62 -10.74 7.64
N VAL A 175 -0.19 -11.56 6.69
CA VAL A 175 1.23 -11.87 6.46
C VAL A 175 1.72 -11.09 5.25
N LYS A 176 2.54 -10.05 5.49
CA LYS A 176 3.23 -9.29 4.45
C LYS A 176 4.49 -10.04 4.04
N VAL A 177 4.54 -10.51 2.80
CA VAL A 177 5.66 -11.24 2.20
C VAL A 177 6.36 -10.33 1.19
N LEU A 178 7.66 -10.09 1.39
CA LEU A 178 8.46 -9.17 0.58
C LEU A 178 9.65 -9.89 -0.06
N HIS A 179 9.91 -9.66 -1.35
CA HIS A 179 11.02 -10.29 -2.07
C HIS A 179 12.31 -9.50 -1.91
N LYS A 180 13.35 -10.12 -1.33
CA LYS A 180 14.65 -9.47 -1.09
C LYS A 180 15.29 -8.97 -2.39
N LYS A 181 15.21 -9.76 -3.47
CA LYS A 181 15.73 -9.37 -4.80
C LYS A 181 15.14 -8.05 -5.30
N VAL A 182 13.83 -7.83 -5.12
CA VAL A 182 13.16 -6.61 -5.57
C VAL A 182 13.57 -5.41 -4.71
N ILE A 183 13.70 -5.61 -3.40
CA ILE A 183 14.15 -4.57 -2.46
C ILE A 183 15.58 -4.13 -2.79
N LEU A 184 16.50 -5.09 -3.00
CA LEU A 184 17.89 -4.83 -3.34
C LEU A 184 18.02 -4.11 -4.68
N LYS A 185 17.32 -4.60 -5.71
CA LYS A 185 17.32 -3.98 -7.04
C LYS A 185 16.87 -2.51 -7.00
N ARG A 186 15.99 -2.16 -6.06
CA ARG A 186 15.45 -0.81 -5.89
C ARG A 186 16.16 0.03 -4.83
N LYS A 187 17.16 -0.51 -4.14
CA LYS A 187 17.89 0.15 -3.03
C LYS A 187 16.98 0.60 -1.87
N GLU A 188 15.97 -0.21 -1.53
CA GLU A 188 14.91 0.11 -0.55
C GLU A 188 15.12 -0.52 0.84
N GLN A 189 16.30 -1.10 1.11
CA GLN A 189 16.60 -1.82 2.34
C GLN A 189 16.34 -0.97 3.59
N ARG A 190 16.81 0.29 3.58
CA ARG A 190 16.69 1.21 4.73
C ARG A 190 15.23 1.51 5.06
N HIS A 191 14.37 1.71 4.05
CA HIS A 191 12.95 1.97 4.26
C HIS A 191 12.23 0.76 4.85
N ILE A 192 12.52 -0.45 4.35
CA ILE A 192 11.94 -1.69 4.90
C ILE A 192 12.39 -1.92 6.35
N MET A 193 13.65 -1.63 6.68
CA MET A 193 14.14 -1.75 8.06
C MET A 193 13.53 -0.70 9.00
N ALA A 194 13.34 0.53 8.52
CA ALA A 194 12.63 1.56 9.27
C ALA A 194 11.18 1.15 9.57
N GLU A 195 10.45 0.60 8.60
CA GLU A 195 9.11 0.05 8.81
C GLU A 195 9.12 -1.02 9.90
N ARG A 196 10.02 -2.00 9.80
CA ARG A 196 10.16 -3.06 10.81
C ARG A 196 10.43 -2.49 12.19
N ASN A 197 11.32 -1.51 12.31
CA ASN A 197 11.69 -0.92 13.60
C ASN A 197 10.52 -0.15 14.23
N VAL A 198 9.65 0.48 13.44
CA VAL A 198 8.41 1.10 13.94
C VAL A 198 7.46 0.01 14.45
N LEU A 199 7.27 -1.05 13.67
CA LEU A 199 6.40 -2.17 14.02
C LEU A 199 6.87 -2.89 15.29
N LEU A 200 8.18 -3.07 15.46
CA LEU A 200 8.79 -3.70 16.64
C LEU A 200 8.58 -2.94 17.95
N LYS A 201 8.36 -1.62 17.89
CA LYS A 201 8.09 -0.83 19.10
C LYS A 201 6.77 -1.22 19.76
N ASN A 202 5.92 -2.00 19.07
CA ASN A 202 4.63 -2.50 19.57
C ASN A 202 3.81 -1.38 20.26
N VAL A 203 3.89 -0.17 19.70
CA VAL A 203 3.14 0.98 20.21
C VAL A 203 1.66 0.69 19.97
N LYS A 204 0.92 0.47 21.05
CA LYS A 204 -0.54 0.30 20.98
C LYS A 204 -1.15 1.62 20.52
N HIS A 205 -1.55 1.67 19.26
CA HIS A 205 -2.20 2.81 18.66
C HIS A 205 -3.38 2.33 17.82
N PRO A 206 -4.55 3.01 17.84
CA PRO A 206 -5.75 2.60 17.11
C PRO A 206 -5.59 2.42 15.59
N PHE A 207 -4.46 2.85 15.01
CA PHE A 207 -4.16 2.75 13.58
C PHE A 207 -2.88 1.99 13.27
N LEU A 208 -2.17 1.47 14.28
CA LEU A 208 -1.00 0.63 14.06
C LEU A 208 -1.39 -0.81 14.29
N VAL A 209 -1.30 -1.62 13.23
CA VAL A 209 -1.35 -3.08 13.37
C VAL A 209 -0.12 -3.54 14.14
N GLY A 210 -0.31 -4.40 15.12
CA GLY A 210 0.76 -4.99 15.90
C GLY A 210 1.53 -6.02 15.08
N LEU A 211 2.84 -6.07 15.29
CA LEU A 211 3.72 -7.09 14.74
C LEU A 211 3.84 -8.25 15.73
N HIS A 212 3.39 -9.43 15.32
CA HIS A 212 3.46 -10.65 16.13
C HIS A 212 4.74 -11.43 15.85
N TYR A 213 5.09 -11.56 14.57
CA TYR A 213 6.27 -12.29 14.13
C TYR A 213 6.97 -11.55 12.99
N SER A 214 8.29 -11.62 12.97
CA SER A 214 9.12 -11.09 11.90
C SER A 214 10.24 -12.09 11.62
N PHE A 215 10.16 -12.80 10.51
CA PHE A 215 11.17 -13.81 10.13
C PHE A 215 11.51 -13.68 8.64
N GLN A 216 12.50 -14.44 8.20
CA GLN A 216 12.99 -14.39 6.83
C GLN A 216 13.42 -15.76 6.33
N THR A 217 13.32 -15.94 5.02
CA THR A 217 13.97 -17.03 4.29
C THR A 217 15.16 -16.46 3.51
N THR A 218 15.82 -17.31 2.72
CA THR A 218 16.88 -16.89 1.80
C THR A 218 16.41 -15.80 0.84
N ASP A 219 15.16 -15.88 0.36
CA ASP A 219 14.62 -15.04 -0.71
C ASP A 219 13.61 -13.98 -0.23
N LYS A 220 12.98 -14.16 0.94
CA LYS A 220 11.83 -13.36 1.38
C LYS A 220 11.94 -12.86 2.82
N LEU A 221 11.26 -11.76 3.10
CA LEU A 221 10.95 -11.25 4.44
C LEU A 221 9.47 -11.46 4.74
N TYR A 222 9.16 -11.79 5.99
CA TYR A 222 7.81 -12.04 6.46
C TYR A 222 7.53 -11.18 7.69
N PHE A 223 6.50 -10.33 7.61
CA PHE A 223 5.94 -9.63 8.75
C PHE A 223 4.52 -10.15 8.99
N VAL A 224 4.31 -10.75 10.15
CA VAL A 224 3.01 -11.28 10.58
C VAL A 224 2.35 -10.25 11.48
N LEU A 225 1.27 -9.68 10.97
CA LEU A 225 0.58 -8.53 11.54
C LEU A 225 -0.82 -8.94 12.01
N ASP A 226 -1.40 -8.14 12.90
CA ASP A 226 -2.82 -8.27 13.24
C ASP A 226 -3.68 -8.37 11.98
N PHE A 227 -4.52 -9.42 11.92
CA PHE A 227 -5.62 -9.46 10.97
C PHE A 227 -6.83 -8.81 11.59
N ILE A 228 -7.15 -7.61 11.14
CA ILE A 228 -8.38 -6.94 11.51
C ILE A 228 -9.44 -7.38 10.49
N ASN A 229 -10.34 -8.25 10.93
CA ASN A 229 -11.47 -8.69 10.12
C ASN A 229 -12.31 -7.44 9.79
N GLY A 230 -12.49 -7.15 8.50
CA GLY A 230 -13.12 -5.91 8.05
C GLY A 230 -14.62 -5.89 8.37
N GLY A 231 -14.96 -5.53 9.61
CA GLY A 231 -16.26 -4.99 10.00
C GLY A 231 -16.17 -3.48 10.13
N GLU A 232 -17.28 -2.80 9.85
CA GLU A 232 -17.40 -1.33 9.91
C GLU A 232 -17.07 -0.81 11.32
N LEU A 233 -16.12 0.12 11.41
CA LEU A 233 -16.01 0.99 12.59
C LEU A 233 -16.88 2.21 12.33
N PHE A 234 -18.01 2.27 13.04
CA PHE A 234 -18.91 3.42 13.10
C PHE A 234 -18.20 4.69 13.58
#